data_AF-A0A699UH19-F1
#
_entry.id   AF-A0A699UH19-F1
#
_cell.length_a   1.000
_cell.length_b   1.000
_cell.length_c   1.000
_cell.angle_alpha   90.00
_cell.angle_beta   90.00
_cell.angle_gamma   90.00
#
_symmetry.space_group_name_H-M   'P 1'
#
loop_
_entity.id
_entity.type
_entity.pdbx_description
1 polymer ?
#
loop_
_entity_poly.entity_id
_entity_poly.type
_entity_poly.pdbx_seq_one_letter_code
_entity_poly.pdbx_strand_id
1 'polypeptide(L)'
;MRAVSQEVAYAMPWKTLRQMMTVKYCPRGEVKKLEVELWNLKVKGTDITSYTLHFQELALLCERMFPKESDEKERYVDGLPEMIRGNVMSYEPKS
;
A
#
# COMPACT_ATOMS: atom_id res chain seq x y z
N MET A 1 25.55 10.19 -14.37
CA MET A 1 25.23 9.16 -13.35
C MET A 1 26.46 9.04 -12.45
N ARG A 2 26.40 9.41 -11.16
CA ARG A 2 27.56 9.22 -10.26
C ARG A 2 27.51 7.79 -9.72
N ALA A 3 28.57 7.02 -9.98
CA ALA A 3 28.72 5.69 -9.43
C ALA A 3 29.07 5.79 -7.93
N VAL A 4 28.43 4.96 -7.12
CA VAL A 4 28.73 4.80 -5.69
C VAL A 4 29.87 3.80 -5.58
N SER A 5 30.83 4.02 -4.66
CA SER A 5 31.94 3.07 -4.45
C SER A 5 31.43 1.73 -3.92
N GLN A 6 32.17 0.66 -4.19
CA GLN A 6 31.77 -0.71 -3.84
C GLN A 6 31.58 -0.88 -2.32
N GLU A 7 32.43 -0.25 -1.52
CA GLU A 7 32.36 -0.25 -0.06
C GLU A 7 31.05 0.37 0.46
N VAL A 8 30.63 1.49 -0.13
CA VAL A 8 29.37 2.17 0.21
C VAL A 8 28.16 1.38 -0.28
N ALA A 9 28.27 0.69 -1.41
CA ALA A 9 27.22 -0.19 -1.91
C ALA A 9 27.00 -1.42 -1.00
N TYR A 10 28.07 -2.07 -0.52
CA TYR A 10 27.98 -3.20 0.40
C TYR A 10 27.53 -2.81 1.81
N ALA A 11 27.83 -1.59 2.26
CA ALA A 11 27.37 -1.07 3.56
C ALA A 11 25.93 -0.52 3.51
N MET A 12 25.29 -0.46 2.34
CA MET A 12 23.98 0.18 2.19
C MET A 12 22.84 -0.69 2.77
N PRO A 13 22.03 -0.15 3.70
CA PRO A 13 20.85 -0.85 4.16
C PRO A 13 19.84 -1.09 3.02
N TRP A 14 19.23 -2.27 2.99
CA TRP A 14 18.21 -2.64 2.00
C TRP A 14 17.05 -1.63 1.90
N LYS A 15 16.67 -1.01 3.03
CA LYS A 15 15.66 0.06 3.07
C LYS A 15 16.08 1.27 2.24
N THR A 16 17.33 1.70 2.34
CA THR A 16 17.88 2.84 1.59
C THR A 16 17.95 2.54 0.09
N LEU A 17 18.42 1.34 -0.26
CA LEU A 17 18.48 0.91 -1.67
C LEU A 17 17.09 0.92 -2.32
N ARG A 18 16.09 0.34 -1.65
CA ARG A 18 14.69 0.39 -2.13
C ARG A 18 14.20 1.81 -2.33
N GLN A 19 14.44 2.71 -1.37
CA GLN A 19 14.05 4.10 -1.49
C GLN A 19 14.70 4.79 -2.70
N MET A 20 15.99 4.56 -2.95
CA MET A 20 16.67 5.12 -4.12
C MET A 20 16.10 4.58 -5.44
N MET A 21 15.80 3.28 -5.49
CA MET A 21 15.16 2.66 -6.64
C MET A 21 13.76 3.23 -6.89
N THR A 22 12.94 3.37 -5.84
CA THR A 22 11.61 3.98 -5.94
C THR A 22 11.69 5.44 -6.40
N VAL A 23 12.60 6.24 -5.85
CA VAL A 23 12.76 7.66 -6.26
C VAL A 23 13.15 7.78 -7.74
N LYS A 24 13.98 6.87 -8.24
CA LYS A 24 14.49 6.92 -9.61
C LYS A 24 13.52 6.34 -10.64
N TYR A 25 12.83 5.25 -10.30
CA TYR A 25 12.05 4.45 -11.24
C TYR A 25 10.55 4.48 -11.01
N CYS A 26 10.07 5.03 -9.89
CA CYS A 26 8.64 5.19 -9.60
C CYS A 26 8.30 6.68 -9.64
N PRO A 27 7.90 7.22 -10.82
CA PRO A 27 7.59 8.63 -10.95
C PRO A 27 6.49 9.02 -9.96
N ARG A 28 6.68 10.13 -9.25
CA ARG A 28 5.69 10.61 -8.26
C ARG A 28 4.30 10.81 -8.86
N GLY A 29 4.21 11.16 -10.15
CA GLY A 29 2.94 11.29 -10.86
C GLY A 29 2.20 9.97 -11.02
N GLU A 30 2.90 8.86 -11.27
CA GLU A 30 2.30 7.52 -11.39
C GLU A 30 1.89 7.00 -10.00
N VAL A 31 2.74 7.17 -8.98
CA VAL A 31 2.38 6.85 -7.59
C VAL A 31 1.11 7.60 -7.16
N LYS A 32 1.01 8.89 -7.49
CA LYS A 32 -0.18 9.69 -7.16
C LYS A 32 -1.45 9.17 -7.84
N LYS A 33 -1.36 8.62 -9.06
CA LYS A 33 -2.51 7.97 -9.71
C LYS A 33 -2.94 6.72 -8.95
N LEU A 34 -1.98 5.89 -8.53
CA LEU A 34 -2.25 4.70 -7.72
C LEU A 34 -2.84 5.06 -6.34
N GLU A 35 -2.34 6.11 -5.70
CA GLU A 35 -2.90 6.64 -4.44
C GLU A 35 -4.37 7.08 -4.63
N VAL A 36 -4.68 7.76 -5.74
CA VAL A 36 -6.06 8.15 -6.08
C VAL A 36 -6.94 6.94 -6.38
N GLU A 37 -6.41 5.93 -7.07
CA GLU A 37 -7.13 4.68 -7.33
C GLU A 37 -7.46 3.96 -6.02
N LEU A 38 -6.46 3.78 -5.15
CA LEU A 38 -6.60 3.19 -3.83
C LEU A 38 -7.60 3.95 -2.96
N TRP A 39 -7.58 5.29 -3.03
CA TRP A 39 -8.53 6.15 -2.32
C TRP A 39 -9.98 5.98 -2.80
N ASN A 40 -10.18 5.63 -4.07
CA ASN A 40 -11.52 5.43 -4.64
C ASN A 40 -11.92 3.95 -4.72
N LEU A 41 -11.03 3.03 -4.34
CA LEU A 41 -11.28 1.61 -4.40
C LEU A 41 -12.43 1.22 -3.47
N LYS A 42 -13.38 0.46 -4.01
CA LYS A 42 -14.55 -0.10 -3.34
C LYS A 42 -14.86 -1.47 -3.91
N VAL A 43 -15.43 -2.36 -3.10
CA VAL A 43 -15.91 -3.67 -3.59
C VAL A 43 -16.98 -3.46 -4.67
N LYS A 44 -16.82 -4.16 -5.80
CA LYS A 44 -17.82 -4.19 -6.87
C LYS A 44 -18.63 -5.48 -6.75
N GLY A 45 -19.94 -5.34 -6.54
CA GLY A 45 -20.82 -6.50 -6.33
C GLY A 45 -20.46 -7.25 -5.05
N THR A 46 -20.19 -8.55 -5.18
CA THR A 46 -19.84 -9.44 -4.06
C THR A 46 -18.40 -9.96 -4.12
N ASP A 47 -17.58 -9.48 -5.05
CA ASP A 47 -16.21 -9.96 -5.25
C ASP A 47 -15.23 -9.28 -4.29
N ILE A 48 -15.19 -9.79 -3.06
CA ILE A 48 -14.29 -9.32 -2.01
C ILE A 48 -12.86 -9.76 -2.30
N THR A 49 -12.66 -10.96 -2.85
CA THR A 49 -11.31 -11.51 -3.09
C THR A 49 -10.52 -10.64 -4.05
N SER A 50 -11.13 -10.24 -5.18
CA SER A 50 -10.48 -9.33 -6.12
C SER A 50 -10.22 -7.95 -5.50
N TYR A 51 -11.13 -7.46 -4.66
CA TYR A 51 -10.90 -6.22 -3.91
C TYR A 51 -9.69 -6.34 -2.96
N THR A 52 -9.59 -7.44 -2.19
CA THR A 52 -8.49 -7.66 -1.25
C THR A 52 -7.14 -7.76 -1.96
N LEU A 53 -7.06 -8.53 -3.04
CA LEU A 53 -5.83 -8.66 -3.82
C LEU A 53 -5.39 -7.31 -4.39
N HIS A 54 -6.32 -6.59 -5.03
CA HIS A 54 -6.03 -5.28 -5.63
C HIS A 54 -5.65 -4.23 -4.59
N PHE A 55 -6.30 -4.24 -3.42
CA PHE A 55 -5.95 -3.36 -2.31
C PHE A 55 -4.53 -3.63 -1.82
N GLN A 56 -4.15 -4.90 -1.63
CA GLN A 56 -2.81 -5.27 -1.16
C GLN A 56 -1.71 -4.85 -2.15
N GLU A 57 -1.95 -5.04 -3.45
CA GLU A 57 -1.02 -4.60 -4.49
C GLU A 57 -0.84 -3.07 -4.49
N LEU A 58 -1.94 -2.32 -4.42
CA LEU A 58 -1.90 -0.86 -4.37
C LEU A 58 -1.27 -0.33 -3.07
N ALA A 59 -1.58 -0.93 -1.92
CA ALA A 59 -1.01 -0.54 -0.63
C ALA A 59 0.52 -0.74 -0.60
N LEU A 60 1.01 -1.83 -1.20
CA LEU A 60 2.43 -2.10 -1.34
C LEU A 60 3.14 -1.04 -2.19
N LEU A 61 2.50 -0.60 -3.29
CA LEU A 61 3.04 0.44 -4.17
C LEU A 61 2.93 1.85 -3.56
N CYS A 62 1.95 2.06 -2.69
CA CYS A 62 1.64 3.34 -2.04
C CYS A 62 2.04 3.35 -0.57
N GLU A 63 3.17 2.74 -0.19
CA GLU A 63 3.62 2.60 1.20
C GLU A 63 3.63 3.94 1.98
N ARG A 64 3.85 5.07 1.28
CA ARG A 64 3.86 6.42 1.89
C ARG A 64 2.48 6.96 2.23
N MET A 65 1.41 6.35 1.71
CA MET A 65 0.02 6.76 1.92
C MET A 65 -0.47 6.40 3.32
N PHE A 66 0.10 5.38 3.95
CA PHE A 66 -0.27 4.91 5.29
C PHE A 66 0.89 5.08 6.28
N PRO A 67 0.88 6.14 7.11
CA PRO A 67 1.89 6.34 8.14
C PRO A 67 1.91 5.23 9.20
N LYS A 68 0.76 4.56 9.42
CA LYS A 68 0.58 3.46 10.36
C LYS A 68 -0.22 2.33 9.72
N GLU A 69 0.02 1.12 10.20
CA GLU A 69 -0.76 -0.07 9.80
C GLU A 69 -2.26 0.07 10.12
N SER A 70 -2.61 0.82 11.18
CA SER A 70 -4.01 1.13 11.51
C SER A 70 -4.73 1.89 10.39
N ASP A 71 -4.02 2.81 9.74
CA ASP A 71 -4.59 3.71 8.74
C ASP A 71 -4.87 2.92 7.44
N GLU A 72 -4.01 1.95 7.12
CA GLU A 72 -4.22 0.99 6.03
C GLU A 72 -5.44 0.10 6.28
N LYS A 73 -5.55 -0.47 7.49
CA LYS A 73 -6.68 -1.31 7.88
C LYS A 73 -8.00 -0.56 7.84
N GLU A 74 -8.04 0.67 8.35
CA GLU A 74 -9.22 1.54 8.29
C GLU A 74 -9.65 1.79 6.83
N ARG A 75 -8.68 2.15 5.97
CA ARG A 75 -8.95 2.38 4.55
C ARG A 75 -9.47 1.13 3.84
N TYR A 76 -8.96 -0.05 4.19
CA TYR A 76 -9.47 -1.32 3.69
C TYR A 76 -10.93 -1.56 4.08
N VAL A 77 -11.26 -1.32 5.35
CA VAL A 77 -12.62 -1.49 5.89
C VAL A 77 -13.61 -0.50 5.26
N ASP A 78 -13.17 0.73 4.96
CA ASP A 78 -13.99 1.76 4.33
C ASP A 78 -14.41 1.45 2.88
N GLY A 79 -13.66 0.60 2.17
CA GLY A 79 -14.03 0.16 0.83
C GLY A 79 -15.01 -1.02 0.81
N LEU A 80 -15.33 -1.61 1.97
CA LEU A 80 -16.25 -2.74 2.07
C LEU A 80 -17.73 -2.30 2.01
N PRO A 81 -18.63 -3.17 1.53
CA PRO A 81 -20.07 -2.94 1.64
C PRO A 81 -20.50 -2.85 3.11
N GLU A 82 -21.49 -2.00 3.39
CA GLU A 82 -21.96 -1.72 4.75
C GLU A 82 -22.38 -2.97 5.53
N MET A 83 -22.98 -3.94 4.82
CA MET A 83 -23.37 -5.25 5.36
C MET A 83 -22.19 -6.07 5.92
N ILE A 84 -20.98 -5.87 5.39
CA ILE A 84 -19.76 -6.56 5.82
C ILE A 84 -19.01 -5.72 6.85
N ARG A 85 -19.02 -4.40 6.70
CA ARG A 85 -18.34 -3.46 7.61
C ARG A 85 -18.81 -3.64 9.05
N GLY A 86 -20.11 -3.83 9.29
CA GLY A 86 -20.65 -4.10 10.62
C GLY A 86 -20.17 -5.41 11.26
N ASN A 87 -19.91 -6.44 10.44
CA ASN A 87 -19.38 -7.71 10.92
C ASN A 87 -17.88 -7.61 11.24
N VAL A 88 -17.11 -6.88 10.42
CA VAL A 88 -15.68 -6.69 10.65
C VAL A 88 -15.42 -5.83 11.88
N MET A 89 -16.19 -4.76 12.08
CA MET A 89 -16.05 -3.86 13.24
C MET A 89 -16.42 -4.53 14.57
N SER A 90 -17.30 -5.54 14.55
CA SER A 90 -17.75 -6.25 15.75
C SER A 90 -16.91 -7.47 16.10
N TYR A 91 -16.09 -7.96 15.17
CA TYR A 91 -15.25 -9.13 15.36
C TYR A 91 -13.86 -8.69 15.81
N GLU A 92 -13.51 -8.94 17.07
CA GLU A 92 -12.10 -8.85 17.48
C GLU A 92 -11.32 -9.98 16.79
N PRO A 93 -10.33 -9.66 15.93
CA PRO A 93 -9.49 -10.69 15.35
C PRO A 93 -8.70 -11.37 16.49
N LYS A 94 -8.76 -12.70 16.55
CA LYS A 94 -8.00 -13.46 17.53
C LYS A 94 -6.51 -13.20 17.32
N SER A 95 -5.85 -12.72 18.38
CA SER A 95 -4.40 -12.52 18.45
C SER A 95 -3.63 -13.83 18.40
#